data_AF-A0A2E7QI89-F1
#
_entry.id   AF-A0A2E7QI89-F1
#
_cell.length_a   1.000
_cell.length_b   1.000
_cell.length_c   1.000
_cell.angle_alpha   90.00
_cell.angle_beta   90.00
_cell.angle_gamma   90.00
#
_symmetry.space_group_name_H-M   'P 1'
#
loop_
_entity.id
_entity.type
_entity.pdbx_description
1 polymer ?
#
loop_
_entity_poly.entity_id
_entity_poly.type
_entity_poly.pdbx_seq_one_letter_code
_entity_poly.pdbx_strand_id
1 'polypeptide(L)' 'MRQILRGILKEFGVGRVGEVNNGREAIEELQFAIPNVIFTDYMMEPINGLDLIETNRRG' A
#
# COMPACT_ATOMS: atom_id res chain seq x y z
N MET A 1 7.21 11.27 4.85
CA MET A 1 6.62 10.24 5.75
C MET A 1 7.04 8.81 5.41
N ARG A 2 7.06 8.38 4.15
CA ARG A 2 7.34 6.99 3.75
C ARG A 2 8.62 6.37 4.36
N GLN A 3 9.73 7.10 4.36
CA GLN A 3 11.00 6.61 4.94
C GLN A 3 10.94 6.40 6.46
N ILE A 4 10.23 7.26 7.19
CA ILE A 4 10.06 7.15 8.64
C ILE A 4 9.21 5.91 8.96
N LEU A 5 8.08 5.75 8.27
CA LEU A 5 7.21 4.57 8.41
C LEU A 5 7.98 3.27 8.13
N ARG A 6 8.78 3.23 7.07
CA ARG A 6 9.62 2.07 6.77
C ARG A 6 10.63 1.77 7.88
N GLY A 7 11.28 2.80 8.42
CA GLY A 7 12.18 2.64 9.56
C GLY A 7 11.45 2.01 10.75
N ILE A 8 10.28 2.54 11.10
CA ILE A 8 9.45 2.00 12.18
C ILE A 8 9.08 0.54 11.93
N LEU A 9 8.52 0.20 10.76
CA LEU A 9 8.10 -1.17 10.42
C LEU A 9 9.28 -2.16 10.50
N LYS A 10 10.48 -1.72 10.10
CA LYS A 10 11.69 -2.53 10.20
C LYS A 10 12.07 -2.80 11.67
N GLU A 11 12.00 -1.80 12.53
CA GLU A 11 12.25 -1.96 13.98
C GLU A 11 11.22 -2.89 14.64
N PHE A 12 9.98 -2.90 14.15
CA PHE A 12 8.94 -3.84 14.59
C PHE A 12 9.11 -5.26 14.05
N GLY A 13 10.15 -5.53 13.25
CA GLY A 13 10.43 -6.86 12.70
C GLY A 13 9.53 -7.25 11.53
N VAL A 14 8.91 -6.29 10.84
CA VAL A 14 8.11 -6.55 9.64
C VAL A 14 9.04 -7.07 8.52
N GLY A 15 8.88 -8.34 8.16
CA GLY A 15 9.82 -9.04 7.29
C GLY A 15 9.78 -8.62 5.81
N ARG A 16 8.60 -8.27 5.28
CA ARG A 16 8.42 -7.84 3.89
C ARG A 16 7.63 -6.53 3.85
N VAL A 17 8.24 -5.51 3.26
CA VAL A 17 7.61 -4.21 3.01
C VAL A 17 7.69 -3.93 1.52
N GLY A 18 6.54 -3.84 0.86
CA GLY A 18 6.41 -3.38 -0.52
C GLY A 18 6.13 -1.89 -0.55
N GLU A 19 6.70 -1.17 -1.52
CA GLU A 19 6.45 0.25 -1.74
C GLU A 19 6.00 0.49 -3.18
N VAL A 20 4.93 1.25 -3.34
CA VAL A 20 4.36 1.67 -4.62
C VAL A 20 4.09 3.18 -4.59
N ASN A 21 4.02 3.82 -5.76
CA ASN A 21 3.91 5.26 -5.84
C ASN A 21 2.46 5.77 -5.87
N ASN A 22 1.51 4.93 -6.30
CA ASN A 22 0.11 5.31 -6.46
C ASN A 22 -0.83 4.10 -6.36
N GLY A 23 -2.14 4.35 -6.35
CA GLY A 23 -3.14 3.29 -6.25
C GLY A 23 -3.19 2.32 -7.44
N ARG A 24 -2.75 2.73 -8.64
CA ARG A 24 -2.70 1.82 -9.81
C ARG A 24 -1.62 0.76 -9.64
N GLU A 25 -0.40 1.19 -9.31
CA GLU A 25 0.71 0.28 -8.99
C GLU A 25 0.34 -0.65 -7.82
N ALA A 26 -0.39 -0.13 -6.83
CA ALA A 26 -0.88 -0.95 -5.71
C ALA A 26 -1.81 -2.08 -6.20
N ILE A 27 -2.78 -1.79 -7.07
CA ILE A 27 -3.71 -2.79 -7.61
C ILE A 27 -2.95 -3.85 -8.42
N GLU A 28 -1.94 -3.45 -9.20
CA GLU A 28 -1.11 -4.39 -9.98
C GLU A 28 -0.29 -5.30 -9.06
N GLU A 29 0.38 -4.76 -8.04
CA GLU A 29 1.19 -5.54 -7.08
C GLU A 29 0.32 -6.51 -6.27
N LEU A 30 -0.91 -6.11 -5.91
CA LEU A 30 -1.85 -6.94 -5.16
C LEU A 30 -2.30 -8.21 -5.89
N GLN A 31 -2.15 -8.26 -7.22
CA GLN A 31 -2.38 -9.49 -8.00
C GLN A 31 -1.30 -10.56 -7.75
N PHE A 32 -0.10 -10.15 -7.34
CA PHE A 32 1.04 -11.04 -7.15
C PHE A 32 1.36 -11.29 -5.68
N ALA A 33 1.04 -10.35 -4.80
CA ALA A 33 1.31 -10.44 -3.38
C ALA A 33 0.17 -9.84 -2.56
N ILE A 34 -0.39 -10.62 -1.64
CA ILE A 34 -1.44 -10.17 -0.72
C ILE A 34 -0.79 -9.79 0.61
N PRO A 35 -0.63 -8.49 0.93
CA PRO A 35 -0.09 -8.06 2.20
C PRO A 35 -1.11 -8.22 3.32
N ASN A 36 -0.63 -8.33 4.57
CA ASN A 36 -1.51 -8.37 5.74
C ASN A 36 -2.07 -6.98 6.09
N VAL A 37 -1.33 -5.92 5.74
CA VAL A 37 -1.67 -4.52 6.05
C VAL A 37 -1.29 -3.66 4.85
N ILE A 38 -2.19 -2.74 4.48
CA ILE A 38 -1.95 -1.74 3.43
C ILE A 38 -1.97 -0.36 4.08
N PHE A 39 -0.91 0.42 3.84
CA PHE A 39 -0.86 1.85 4.14
C PHE A 39 -1.07 2.62 2.85
N THR A 40 -2.06 3.51 2.82
CA THR A 40 -2.39 4.31 1.63
C THR A 40 -2.63 5.77 2.02
N ASP A 41 -2.27 6.69 1.14
CA ASP A 41 -2.58 8.11 1.31
C ASP A 41 -3.95 8.41 0.69
N TYR A 42 -4.67 9.37 1.26
CA TYR A 42 -5.92 9.83 0.70
C TYR A 42 -5.70 10.55 -0.64
N MET A 43 -4.67 11.39 -0.73
CA MET A 43 -4.40 12.20 -1.93
C MET A 43 -3.34 11.53 -2.79
N MET A 44 -3.78 10.76 -3.79
CA MET A 44 -2.91 10.14 -4.79
C MET A 44 -3.53 10.21 -6.17
N GLU A 45 -2.69 10.37 -7.20
CA GLU A 45 -3.06 10.25 -8.61
C GLU A 45 -2.38 9.01 -9.21
N PRO A 46 -2.99 8.33 -10.19
CA PRO A 46 -4.32 8.58 -10.76
C PRO A 46 -5.46 7.96 -9.96
N ILE A 47 -5.16 7.11 -8.97
CA ILE A 47 -6.13 6.42 -8.13
C ILE A 47 -5.87 6.83 -6.68
N ASN A 48 -6.89 7.38 -6.03
CA ASN A 48 -6.80 7.84 -4.65
C ASN A 48 -6.95 6.67 -3.66
N GLY A 49 -6.70 6.92 -2.36
CA GLY A 49 -6.74 5.88 -1.35
C GLY A 49 -8.13 5.25 -1.12
N LEU A 50 -9.21 6.01 -1.33
CA LEU A 50 -10.58 5.49 -1.18
C LEU A 50 -10.94 4.54 -2.33
N ASP A 51 -10.63 4.93 -3.56
CA ASP A 51 -10.88 4.11 -4.75
C ASP A 51 -10.14 2.77 -4.66
N LEU A 52 -8.91 2.79 -4.12
CA LEU A 52 -8.12 1.58 -3.85
C LEU A 52 -8.82 0.66 -2.83
N ILE A 53 -9.35 1.21 -1.74
CA ILE A 53 -10.08 0.43 -0.72
C ILE A 53 -11.36 -0.17 -1.31
N GLU A 54 -12.12 0.60 -2.10
CA GLU A 54 -13.34 0.12 -2.75
C GLU A 54 -13.03 -1.02 -3.72
N THR A 55 -11.97 -0.89 -4.51
CA THR A 55 -11.51 -1.92 -5.45
C THR A 55 -11.16 -3.21 -4.71
N ASN A 56 -10.41 -3.13 -3.61
CA ASN A 56 -9.99 -4.30 -2.84
C ASN A 56 -11.12 -4.96 -2.02
N ARG A 57 -12.19 -4.21 -1.68
CA ARG A 57 -13.32 -4.78 -0.93
C ARG A 57 -14.29 -5.55 -1.83
N ARG A 58 -14.31 -5.25 -3.14
CA ARG A 58 -15.23 -5.87 -4.11
C ARG A 58 -14.67 -7.12 -4.80
N GLY A 59 -13.36 -7.36 -4.70
CA GLY A 59 -12.71 -8.62 -5.12
C GLY A 59 -12.68 -9.64 -3.99
#